data_AF-A0A959JM30-F1
#
_entry.id   AF-A0A959JM30-F1
#
_cell.length_a   1.000
_cell.length_b   1.000
_cell.length_c   1.000
_cell.angle_alpha   90.00
_cell.angle_beta   90.00
_cell.angle_gamma   90.00
#
_symmetry.space_group_name_H-M   'P 1'
#
loop_
_entity.id
_entity.type
_entity.pdbx_description
1 polymer ?
#
loop_
_entity_poly.entity_id
_entity_poly.type
_entity_poly.pdbx_seq_one_letter_code
_entity_poly.pdbx_strand_id
1 'polypeptide(L)'
;VAYKHPEIAEALLKRNLKKEWINFRRKQVGSANGHYPVNSDEVNHYPSVFMEDFINNASSYDDDYFVNKIVLIGFMGENEKAYSMKDRYFTPLNEKYSGRSHPDMHGVLVHANIISMIQHADYINEVSEVRLYIIAFLLFFINFLFFDRIVKKNLFFTVATIRVIQIIQFILLFSLCIYLMSVHSIKVGFVLIITAVILSFELYEFYHKRIQKKIDIVFFK
;
A
#
# COMPACT_ATOMS: atom_id res chain seq x y z
N VAL A 1 15.99 14.51 29.63
CA VAL A 1 15.15 14.89 28.47
C VAL A 1 13.92 13.99 28.51
N ALA A 2 12.82 14.46 29.09
CA ALA A 2 11.59 13.69 29.19
C ALA A 2 10.98 13.56 27.78
N TYR A 3 10.69 12.33 27.34
CA TYR A 3 9.97 12.10 26.09
C TYR A 3 8.61 12.79 26.20
N LYS A 4 8.34 13.73 25.29
CA LYS A 4 7.12 14.55 25.31
C LYS A 4 5.84 13.70 25.20
N HIS A 5 5.94 12.46 24.70
CA HIS A 5 4.85 11.50 24.55
C HIS A 5 5.33 10.03 24.69
N PRO A 6 5.41 9.45 25.90
CA PRO A 6 5.83 8.06 26.10
C PRO A 6 4.86 7.04 25.47
N GLU A 7 3.59 7.42 25.34
CA GLU A 7 2.53 6.59 24.74
C GLU A 7 2.83 6.20 23.28
N ILE A 8 3.49 7.09 22.53
CA ILE A 8 3.85 6.84 21.12
C ILE A 8 4.92 5.74 21.03
N ALA A 9 5.93 5.82 21.89
CA ALA A 9 6.97 4.81 21.97
C ALA A 9 6.40 3.46 22.43
N GLU A 10 5.51 3.46 23.41
CA GLU A 10 4.81 2.24 23.83
C GLU A 10 3.95 1.64 22.71
N ALA A 11 3.21 2.47 21.96
CA ALA A 11 2.39 2.00 20.85
C ALA A 11 3.25 1.31 19.78
N LEU A 12 4.42 1.87 19.45
CA LEU A 12 5.37 1.26 18.53
C LEU A 12 5.93 -0.07 19.09
N LEU A 13 6.33 -0.10 20.37
CA LEU A 13 6.87 -1.30 21.00
C LEU A 13 5.84 -2.43 21.11
N LYS A 14 4.56 -2.11 21.37
CA LYS A 14 3.46 -3.09 21.43
C LYS A 14 3.24 -3.82 20.10
N ARG A 15 3.63 -3.24 18.96
CA ARG A 15 3.50 -3.88 17.64
C ARG A 15 4.46 -5.05 17.47
N ASN A 16 5.63 -5.03 18.15
CA ASN A 16 6.61 -6.11 18.15
C ASN A 16 7.00 -6.61 16.74
N LEU A 17 7.14 -5.68 15.79
CA LEU A 17 7.51 -5.98 14.41
C LEU A 17 9.01 -5.71 14.18
N LYS A 18 9.70 -6.60 13.46
CA LYS A 18 11.11 -6.39 13.05
C LYS A 18 11.27 -5.35 11.94
N LYS A 19 10.20 -5.10 11.17
CA LYS A 19 10.16 -4.19 10.03
C LYS A 19 8.76 -3.58 9.92
N GLU A 20 8.70 -2.34 9.46
CA GLU A 20 7.47 -1.55 9.32
C GLU A 20 7.38 -1.00 7.89
N TRP A 21 6.17 -0.94 7.33
CA TRP A 21 5.93 -0.22 6.09
C TRP A 21 5.93 1.27 6.37
N ILE A 22 6.59 2.06 5.52
CA ILE A 22 6.57 3.52 5.61
C ILE A 22 5.29 4.03 4.95
N ASN A 23 4.45 4.71 5.72
CA ASN A 23 3.27 5.39 5.20
C ASN A 23 3.66 6.80 4.71
N PHE A 24 3.98 6.92 3.42
CA PHE A 24 4.37 8.20 2.84
C PHE A 24 3.15 9.13 2.72
N ARG A 25 3.14 10.22 3.50
CA ARG A 25 2.04 11.20 3.50
C ARG A 25 2.41 12.54 2.89
N ARG A 26 3.70 12.86 2.85
CA ARG A 26 4.18 14.16 2.35
C ARG A 26 5.22 13.97 1.26
N LYS A 27 5.07 14.75 0.19
CA LYS A 27 6.00 14.77 -0.94
C LYS A 27 7.19 15.69 -0.64
N GLN A 28 8.27 15.49 -1.39
CA GLN A 28 9.34 16.47 -1.46
C GLN A 28 8.90 17.70 -2.23
N VAL A 29 9.20 18.89 -1.70
CA VAL A 29 9.11 20.13 -2.46
C VAL A 29 10.19 20.09 -3.52
N GLY A 30 9.82 20.20 -4.79
CA GLY A 30 10.81 20.23 -5.86
C GLY A 30 10.18 20.12 -7.23
N SER A 31 10.91 20.64 -8.20
CA SER A 31 10.60 20.42 -9.61
C SER A 31 10.88 18.96 -9.97
N ALA A 32 9.84 18.13 -10.02
CA ALA A 32 9.92 16.90 -10.78
C ALA A 32 9.99 17.30 -12.27
N ASN A 33 11.16 17.17 -12.90
CA ASN A 33 11.38 17.34 -14.35
C ASN A 33 11.45 18.78 -14.90
N GLY A 34 12.21 19.69 -14.29
CA GLY A 34 12.57 20.96 -14.96
C GLY A 34 11.40 21.91 -15.28
N HIS A 35 10.26 21.73 -14.63
CA HIS A 35 9.14 22.65 -14.66
C HIS A 35 8.80 23.13 -13.25
N TYR A 36 8.54 24.44 -13.10
CA TYR A 36 7.93 25.04 -11.91
C TYR A 36 6.73 24.19 -11.44
N PRO A 37 6.49 24.12 -10.13
CA PRO A 37 6.16 22.88 -9.42
C PRO A 37 5.05 22.08 -10.11
N VAL A 38 5.38 20.88 -10.59
CA VAL A 38 4.36 19.84 -10.79
C VAL A 38 4.08 19.25 -9.40
N ASN A 39 3.37 20.03 -8.60
CA ASN A 39 2.61 19.63 -7.44
C ASN A 39 1.52 20.69 -7.36
N SER A 40 0.29 20.34 -7.73
CA SER A 40 -0.86 21.20 -7.46
C SER A 40 -0.86 21.56 -5.97
N ASP A 41 -1.35 22.76 -5.64
CA ASP A 41 -1.37 23.39 -4.31
C ASP A 41 -2.09 22.61 -3.19
N GLU A 42 -2.37 21.31 -3.37
CA GLU A 42 -3.19 20.46 -2.50
C GLU A 42 -2.40 19.39 -1.74
N VAL A 43 -1.09 19.20 -2.00
CA VAL A 43 -0.30 18.17 -1.32
C VAL A 43 0.56 18.76 -0.20
N ASN A 44 0.53 18.15 0.98
CA ASN A 44 1.34 18.58 2.12
C ASN A 44 2.84 18.29 1.92
N HIS A 45 3.70 19.27 2.21
CA HIS A 45 5.16 19.11 2.18
C HIS A 45 5.80 19.32 3.55
N TYR A 46 7.05 18.89 3.71
CA TYR A 46 7.87 19.31 4.85
C TYR A 46 8.54 20.65 4.53
N PRO A 47 8.58 21.61 5.48
CA PRO A 47 9.41 22.79 5.34
C PRO A 47 10.87 22.36 5.30
N SER A 48 11.62 22.87 4.33
CA SER A 48 13.05 22.61 4.16
C SER A 48 13.78 23.92 3.95
N VAL A 49 14.96 24.04 4.54
CA VAL A 49 15.83 25.22 4.40
C VAL A 49 17.23 24.72 4.04
N PHE A 50 17.82 25.28 2.99
CA PHE A 50 19.20 24.98 2.63
C PHE A 50 20.16 25.67 3.59
N MET A 51 21.26 24.99 3.93
CA MET A 51 22.21 25.49 4.94
C MET A 51 22.81 26.84 4.55
N GLU A 52 23.11 27.04 3.27
CA GLU A 52 23.66 28.28 2.74
C GLU A 52 22.69 29.46 2.95
N ASP A 53 21.41 29.25 2.62
CA ASP A 53 20.37 30.27 2.81
C ASP A 53 20.11 30.56 4.29
N PHE A 54 20.14 29.53 5.13
CA PHE A 54 19.99 29.68 6.57
C PHE A 54 21.14 30.50 7.18
N ILE A 55 22.39 30.23 6.78
CA ILE A 55 23.56 30.98 7.28
C ILE A 55 23.50 32.44 6.80
N ASN A 56 23.18 32.66 5.52
CA ASN A 56 23.18 34.00 4.92
C ASN A 56 22.04 34.88 5.42
N ASN A 57 20.89 34.28 5.76
CA ASN A 57 19.70 35.00 6.22
C ASN A 57 19.33 34.66 7.67
N ALA A 58 20.33 34.30 8.50
CA ALA A 58 20.09 33.86 9.88
C ALA A 58 19.30 34.90 10.70
N SER A 59 19.53 36.20 10.46
CA SER A 59 18.83 37.30 11.14
C SER A 59 17.34 37.42 10.78
N SER A 60 16.87 36.70 9.76
CA SER A 60 15.46 36.68 9.35
C SER A 60 14.64 35.61 10.07
N TYR A 61 15.27 34.76 10.89
CA TYR A 61 14.60 33.75 11.68
C TYR A 61 14.50 34.22 13.14
N ASP A 62 13.31 34.13 13.71
CA ASP A 62 13.11 34.39 15.14
C ASP A 62 13.89 33.37 15.99
N ASP A 63 14.34 33.78 17.18
CA ASP A 63 15.13 32.93 18.10
C ASP A 63 14.41 31.62 18.48
N ASP A 64 13.07 31.60 18.42
CA ASP A 64 12.23 30.46 18.74
C ASP A 64 11.86 29.60 17.51
N TYR A 65 12.41 29.90 16.33
CA TYR A 65 12.02 29.25 15.07
C TYR A 65 12.09 27.72 15.10
N PHE A 66 13.08 27.14 15.80
CA PHE A 66 13.24 25.69 15.94
C PHE A 66 12.69 25.11 17.24
N VAL A 67 12.22 25.95 18.16
CA VAL A 67 11.74 25.50 19.47
C VAL A 67 10.53 24.58 19.30
N ASN A 68 10.53 23.47 20.04
CA ASN A 68 9.49 22.43 19.99
C ASN A 68 9.30 21.70 18.64
N LYS A 69 10.21 21.87 17.68
CA LYS A 69 10.17 21.16 16.39
C LYS A 69 11.19 20.01 16.36
N ILE A 70 10.91 18.98 15.57
CA ILE A 70 11.94 18.01 15.18
C ILE A 70 12.67 18.57 13.97
N VAL A 71 13.97 18.80 14.13
CA VAL A 71 14.85 19.28 13.06
C VAL A 71 15.66 18.11 12.52
N LEU A 72 15.61 17.90 11.22
CA LEU A 72 16.40 16.90 10.53
C LEU A 72 17.45 17.60 9.68
N ILE A 73 18.70 17.19 9.86
CA ILE A 73 19.84 17.74 9.12
C ILE A 73 20.40 16.61 8.27
N GLY A 74 20.52 16.86 6.97
CA GLY A 74 21.20 15.95 6.06
C GLY A 74 21.21 16.46 4.62
N PHE A 75 21.69 15.63 3.72
CA PHE A 75 21.98 16.03 2.35
C PHE A 75 20.71 16.06 1.49
N MET A 76 20.42 17.22 0.89
CA MET A 76 19.28 17.44 -0.02
C MET A 76 19.72 17.92 -1.40
N GLY A 77 20.97 17.61 -1.79
CA GLY A 77 21.61 18.16 -2.99
C GLY A 77 22.60 19.27 -2.66
N GLU A 78 23.39 19.64 -3.65
CA GLU A 78 24.40 20.71 -3.54
C GLU A 78 23.73 22.09 -3.51
N ASN A 79 22.66 22.25 -4.28
CA ASN A 79 21.88 23.48 -4.40
C ASN A 79 20.43 23.12 -4.73
N GLU A 80 19.49 24.06 -4.57
CA GLU A 80 18.07 23.88 -4.93
C GLU A 80 17.82 23.35 -6.35
N LYS A 81 18.70 23.73 -7.28
CA LYS A 81 18.60 23.39 -8.71
C LYS A 81 19.42 22.15 -9.08
N ALA A 82 20.23 21.63 -8.15
CA ALA A 82 21.13 20.53 -8.43
C ALA A 82 20.36 19.20 -8.38
N TYR A 83 20.33 18.48 -9.51
CA TYR A 83 19.77 17.12 -9.61
C TYR A 83 20.77 16.09 -9.09
N SER A 84 21.14 16.20 -7.81
CA SER A 84 22.03 15.22 -7.20
C SER A 84 21.27 13.91 -6.98
N MET A 85 21.76 12.83 -7.59
CA MET A 85 21.26 11.46 -7.37
C MET A 85 21.76 10.87 -6.04
N LYS A 86 22.68 11.57 -5.37
CA LYS A 86 23.25 11.13 -4.11
C LYS A 86 22.16 11.20 -3.02
N ASP A 87 21.95 10.07 -2.35
CA ASP A 87 20.94 9.89 -1.30
C ASP A 87 19.49 10.19 -1.75
N ARG A 88 19.15 9.81 -2.99
CA ARG A 88 17.76 9.84 -3.49
C ARG A 88 17.19 8.44 -3.67
N TYR A 89 15.92 8.28 -3.34
CA TYR A 89 15.18 7.03 -3.41
C TYR A 89 13.90 7.19 -4.23
N PHE A 90 13.45 6.09 -4.81
CA PHE A 90 12.14 5.99 -5.44
C PHE A 90 11.08 5.78 -4.38
N THR A 91 10.05 6.62 -4.37
CA THR A 91 8.94 6.50 -3.42
C THR A 91 7.61 6.21 -4.12
N PRO A 92 6.62 5.64 -3.41
CA PRO A 92 5.26 5.45 -3.96
C PRO A 92 4.56 6.75 -4.33
N LEU A 93 5.05 7.92 -3.86
CA LEU A 93 4.50 9.23 -4.18
C LEU A 93 5.07 9.81 -5.49
N ASN A 94 5.95 9.08 -6.18
CA ASN A 94 6.48 9.48 -7.46
C ASN A 94 5.37 9.48 -8.52
N GLU A 95 5.15 10.62 -9.17
CA GLU A 95 4.15 10.75 -10.24
C GLU A 95 4.50 9.91 -11.47
N LYS A 96 5.80 9.68 -11.70
CA LYS A 96 6.30 8.84 -12.79
C LYS A 96 6.85 7.55 -12.21
N TYR A 97 5.95 6.61 -11.95
CA TYR A 97 6.29 5.29 -11.41
C TYR A 97 6.93 4.35 -12.45
N SER A 98 6.74 4.59 -13.77
CA SER A 98 7.23 3.72 -14.84
C SER A 98 8.27 4.39 -15.75
N GLY A 99 9.22 3.60 -16.28
CA GLY A 99 10.25 4.02 -17.23
C GLY A 99 11.60 4.40 -16.60
N ARG A 100 12.39 5.22 -17.30
CA ARG A 100 13.65 5.82 -16.82
C ARG A 100 13.35 7.05 -15.94
N SER A 101 12.46 6.93 -14.96
CA SER A 101 12.19 8.03 -14.04
C SER A 101 13.37 8.21 -13.09
N HIS A 102 13.60 9.46 -12.69
CA HIS A 102 14.60 9.77 -11.66
C HIS A 102 14.00 9.53 -10.27
N PRO A 103 14.83 9.17 -9.27
CA PRO A 103 14.38 9.07 -7.89
C PRO A 103 13.90 10.44 -7.39
N ASP A 104 12.79 10.42 -6.66
CA ASP A 104 11.96 11.60 -6.37
C ASP A 104 12.18 12.19 -4.98
N MET A 105 12.73 11.44 -4.03
CA MET A 105 12.84 11.90 -2.62
C MET A 105 14.24 11.68 -2.03
N HIS A 106 14.76 12.69 -1.33
CA HIS A 106 15.99 12.58 -0.54
C HIS A 106 15.81 11.73 0.72
N GLY A 107 16.87 11.05 1.16
CA GLY A 107 16.86 10.20 2.35
C GLY A 107 16.38 10.91 3.62
N VAL A 108 16.76 12.18 3.80
CA VAL A 108 16.27 13.03 4.90
C VAL A 108 14.74 13.13 4.92
N LEU A 109 14.10 13.25 3.76
CA LEU A 109 12.64 13.35 3.68
C LEU A 109 11.96 11.99 3.85
N VAL A 110 12.64 10.90 3.50
CA VAL A 110 12.20 9.55 3.86
C VAL A 110 12.18 9.42 5.39
N HIS A 111 13.23 9.87 6.08
CA HIS A 111 13.26 9.91 7.55
C HIS A 111 12.19 10.82 8.14
N ALA A 112 11.92 11.97 7.53
CA ALA A 112 10.82 12.86 7.95
C ALA A 112 9.45 12.15 7.88
N ASN A 113 9.19 11.40 6.80
CA ASN A 113 7.97 10.59 6.69
C ASN A 113 7.91 9.49 7.75
N ILE A 114 9.02 8.80 8.06
CA ILE A 114 9.06 7.80 9.13
C ILE A 114 8.72 8.43 10.49
N ILE A 115 9.34 9.56 10.83
CA ILE A 115 9.12 10.23 12.10
C ILE A 115 7.69 10.74 12.21
N SER A 116 7.15 11.33 11.14
CA SER A 116 5.77 11.78 11.07
C SER A 116 4.79 10.62 11.24
N MET A 117 5.04 9.48 10.60
CA MET A 117 4.25 8.25 10.76
C MET A 117 4.23 7.80 12.22
N ILE A 118 5.38 7.80 12.89
CA ILE A 118 5.49 7.43 14.31
C ILE A 118 4.73 8.43 15.18
N GLN A 119 4.93 9.74 14.96
CA GLN A 119 4.28 10.78 15.77
C GLN A 119 2.74 10.74 15.70
N HIS A 120 2.19 10.42 14.54
CA HIS A 120 0.73 10.36 14.34
C HIS A 120 0.15 8.96 14.54
N ALA A 121 1.00 7.97 14.87
CA ALA A 121 0.64 6.56 14.93
C ALA A 121 -0.07 6.04 13.65
N ASP A 122 0.26 6.61 12.49
CA ASP A 122 -0.40 6.35 11.20
C ASP A 122 0.28 5.20 10.44
N TYR A 123 0.29 4.04 11.07
CA TYR A 123 0.95 2.84 10.54
C TYR A 123 0.08 2.11 9.51
N ILE A 124 0.73 1.47 8.54
CA ILE A 124 0.06 0.53 7.65
C ILE A 124 -0.10 -0.81 8.38
N ASN A 125 -1.34 -1.24 8.57
CA ASN A 125 -1.67 -2.47 9.27
C ASN A 125 -1.86 -3.62 8.29
N GLU A 126 -0.97 -4.59 8.34
CA GLU A 126 -1.06 -5.80 7.51
C GLU A 126 -1.96 -6.84 8.18
N VAL A 127 -2.93 -7.36 7.42
CA VAL A 127 -3.80 -8.43 7.93
C VAL A 127 -2.94 -9.68 8.14
N SER A 128 -2.98 -10.21 9.36
CA SER A 128 -2.26 -11.43 9.71
C SER A 128 -2.61 -12.59 8.76
N GLU A 129 -1.63 -13.39 8.38
CA GLU A 129 -1.80 -14.49 7.43
C GLU A 129 -2.93 -15.46 7.83
N VAL A 130 -3.06 -15.81 9.11
CA VAL A 130 -4.13 -16.71 9.60
C VAL A 130 -5.53 -16.15 9.29
N ARG A 131 -5.78 -14.87 9.60
CA ARG A 131 -7.05 -14.21 9.27
C ARG A 131 -7.29 -14.20 7.77
N LEU A 132 -6.23 -14.01 6.99
CA LEU A 132 -6.31 -13.99 5.54
C LEU A 132 -6.66 -15.37 4.95
N TYR A 133 -6.09 -16.45 5.49
CA TYR A 133 -6.48 -17.83 5.13
C TYR A 133 -7.93 -18.13 5.48
N ILE A 134 -8.42 -17.69 6.64
CA ILE A 134 -9.82 -17.87 7.04
C ILE A 134 -10.75 -17.15 6.06
N ILE A 135 -10.47 -15.88 5.75
CA ILE A 135 -11.25 -15.09 4.79
C ILE A 135 -11.25 -15.76 3.41
N ALA A 136 -10.10 -16.20 2.93
CA ALA A 136 -9.98 -16.85 1.63
C ALA A 136 -10.72 -18.20 1.58
N PHE A 137 -10.65 -19.00 2.64
CA PHE A 137 -11.40 -20.25 2.75
C PHE A 137 -12.92 -20.01 2.73
N LEU A 138 -13.40 -19.01 3.46
CA LEU A 138 -14.82 -18.64 3.45
C LEU A 138 -15.27 -18.17 2.07
N LEU A 139 -14.49 -17.30 1.42
CA LEU A 139 -14.78 -16.84 0.06
C LEU A 139 -14.76 -17.99 -0.95
N PHE A 140 -13.79 -18.89 -0.85
CA PHE A 140 -13.75 -20.11 -1.66
C PHE A 140 -15.03 -20.91 -1.52
N PHE A 141 -15.45 -21.18 -0.28
CA PHE A 141 -16.62 -22.01 0.01
C PHE A 141 -17.92 -21.36 -0.46
N ILE A 142 -18.09 -20.06 -0.22
CA ILE A 142 -19.24 -19.30 -0.69
C ILE A 142 -19.32 -19.33 -2.22
N ASN A 143 -18.19 -19.11 -2.91
CA ASN A 143 -18.15 -19.17 -4.37
C ASN A 143 -18.45 -20.56 -4.92
N PHE A 144 -17.90 -21.60 -4.29
CA PHE A 144 -18.19 -22.98 -4.66
C PHE A 144 -19.69 -23.30 -4.61
N LEU A 145 -20.35 -22.95 -3.50
CA LEU A 145 -21.80 -23.15 -3.34
C LEU A 145 -22.62 -22.31 -4.32
N PHE A 146 -22.16 -21.09 -4.60
CA PHE A 146 -22.81 -20.21 -5.56
C PHE A 146 -22.74 -20.78 -6.99
N PHE A 147 -21.57 -21.26 -7.41
CA PHE A 147 -21.39 -21.87 -8.74
C PHE A 147 -22.18 -23.17 -8.89
N ASP A 148 -22.25 -24.01 -7.86
CA ASP A 148 -23.08 -25.22 -7.86
C ASP A 148 -24.56 -24.92 -8.19
N ARG A 149 -25.11 -23.85 -7.60
CA ARG A 149 -26.50 -23.44 -7.85
C ARG A 149 -26.73 -22.92 -9.28
N ILE A 150 -25.74 -22.26 -9.87
CA ILE A 150 -25.86 -21.71 -11.24
C ILE A 150 -25.77 -22.83 -12.27
N VAL A 151 -24.80 -23.74 -12.14
CA VAL A 151 -24.54 -24.83 -13.10
C VAL A 151 -25.70 -25.81 -13.17
N LYS A 152 -26.41 -26.06 -12.06
CA LYS A 152 -27.62 -26.89 -12.03
C LYS A 152 -28.76 -26.40 -12.94
N LYS A 153 -28.79 -25.11 -13.31
CA LYS A 153 -29.87 -24.56 -14.15
C LYS A 153 -29.64 -24.70 -15.65
N ASN A 154 -28.38 -24.74 -16.11
CA ASN A 154 -27.99 -24.99 -17.50
C ASN A 154 -26.47 -25.20 -17.60
N LEU A 155 -25.97 -26.07 -18.50
CA LEU A 155 -24.55 -26.44 -18.52
C LEU A 155 -23.69 -25.59 -19.49
N PHE A 156 -24.21 -25.24 -20.66
CA PHE A 156 -23.40 -24.71 -21.78
C PHE A 156 -23.07 -23.21 -21.65
N PHE A 157 -24.06 -22.36 -21.38
CA PHE A 157 -23.84 -20.92 -21.19
C PHE A 157 -23.20 -20.58 -19.84
N THR A 158 -23.28 -21.48 -18.87
CA THR A 158 -22.91 -21.20 -17.48
C THR A 158 -21.42 -21.05 -17.25
N VAL A 159 -20.57 -21.76 -18.00
CA VAL A 159 -19.11 -21.60 -17.86
C VAL A 159 -18.69 -20.17 -18.21
N ALA A 160 -19.20 -19.64 -19.32
CA ALA A 160 -18.94 -18.25 -19.72
C ALA A 160 -19.47 -17.26 -18.67
N THR A 161 -20.71 -17.47 -18.18
CA THR A 161 -21.29 -16.65 -17.11
C THR A 161 -20.43 -16.65 -15.84
N ILE A 162 -19.91 -17.80 -15.42
CA ILE A 162 -19.06 -17.88 -14.22
C ILE A 162 -17.74 -17.14 -14.41
N ARG A 163 -17.10 -17.23 -15.59
CA ARG A 163 -15.88 -16.46 -15.87
C ARG A 163 -16.14 -14.95 -15.83
N VAL A 164 -17.27 -14.48 -16.35
CA VAL A 164 -17.67 -13.06 -16.23
C VAL A 164 -17.88 -12.67 -14.76
N ILE A 165 -18.53 -13.53 -13.96
CA ILE A 165 -18.70 -13.29 -12.52
C ILE A 165 -17.35 -13.22 -11.80
N GLN A 166 -16.40 -14.10 -12.12
CA GLN A 166 -15.04 -14.06 -11.55
C GLN A 166 -14.31 -12.75 -11.89
N ILE A 167 -14.45 -12.24 -13.12
CA ILE A 167 -13.88 -10.95 -13.52
C ILE A 167 -14.53 -9.79 -12.73
N ILE A 168 -15.86 -9.82 -12.56
CA ILE A 168 -16.56 -8.82 -11.75
C ILE A 168 -16.09 -8.88 -10.30
N GLN A 169 -15.97 -10.08 -9.72
CA GLN A 169 -15.46 -10.27 -8.35
C GLN A 169 -14.01 -9.80 -8.21
N PHE A 170 -13.17 -10.04 -9.21
CA PHE A 170 -11.80 -9.51 -9.26
C PHE A 170 -11.81 -7.99 -9.13
N ILE A 171 -12.58 -7.29 -9.97
CA ILE A 171 -12.65 -5.83 -9.97
C ILE A 171 -13.16 -5.31 -8.62
N LEU A 172 -14.21 -5.93 -8.08
CA LEU A 172 -14.80 -5.53 -6.80
C LEU A 172 -13.83 -5.73 -5.64
N LEU A 173 -13.19 -6.91 -5.55
CA LEU A 173 -12.23 -7.22 -4.49
C LEU A 173 -10.97 -6.36 -4.59
N PHE A 174 -10.49 -6.11 -5.81
CA PHE A 174 -9.34 -5.24 -6.03
C PHE A 174 -9.67 -3.79 -5.61
N SER A 175 -10.83 -3.27 -6.01
CA SER A 175 -11.29 -1.94 -5.61
C SER A 175 -11.46 -1.84 -4.09
N LEU A 176 -12.00 -2.88 -3.44
CA LEU A 176 -12.11 -2.95 -1.99
C LEU A 176 -10.74 -2.93 -1.31
N CYS A 177 -9.75 -3.66 -1.83
CA CYS A 177 -8.39 -3.63 -1.30
C CYS A 177 -7.77 -2.24 -1.39
N ILE A 178 -7.95 -1.55 -2.52
CA ILE A 178 -7.49 -0.16 -2.70
C ILE A 178 -8.20 0.76 -1.70
N TYR A 179 -9.52 0.63 -1.55
CA TYR A 179 -10.30 1.43 -0.60
C TYR A 179 -9.80 1.25 0.85
N LEU A 180 -9.63 0.00 1.30
CA LEU A 180 -9.13 -0.32 2.63
C LEU A 180 -7.70 0.23 2.88
N MET A 181 -6.84 0.17 1.87
CA MET A 181 -5.50 0.75 1.96
C MET A 181 -5.55 2.28 2.03
N SER A 182 -6.31 2.92 1.15
CA SER A 182 -6.35 4.38 1.01
C SER A 182 -6.94 5.06 2.24
N VAL A 183 -8.08 4.55 2.72
CA VAL A 183 -8.86 5.19 3.79
C VAL A 183 -8.45 4.69 5.17
N HIS A 184 -8.14 3.40 5.31
CA HIS A 184 -7.88 2.79 6.62
C HIS A 184 -6.43 2.39 6.84
N SER A 185 -5.53 2.61 5.88
CA SER A 185 -4.13 2.15 5.95
C SER A 185 -4.04 0.63 6.18
N ILE A 186 -5.02 -0.17 5.72
CA ILE A 186 -5.05 -1.63 5.89
C ILE A 186 -4.56 -2.32 4.63
N LYS A 187 -3.50 -3.14 4.78
CA LYS A 187 -2.96 -3.97 3.71
C LYS A 187 -3.55 -5.37 3.76
N VAL A 188 -4.27 -5.74 2.71
CA VAL A 188 -4.85 -7.07 2.52
C VAL A 188 -4.10 -7.81 1.42
N GLY A 189 -3.72 -9.06 1.66
CA GLY A 189 -3.08 -9.94 0.67
C GLY A 189 -4.03 -10.35 -0.46
N PHE A 190 -4.20 -9.48 -1.45
CA PHE A 190 -5.12 -9.66 -2.57
C PHE A 190 -4.90 -10.96 -3.35
N VAL A 191 -3.64 -11.34 -3.60
CA VAL A 191 -3.27 -12.51 -4.41
C VAL A 191 -3.93 -13.78 -3.89
N LEU A 192 -3.85 -14.04 -2.59
CA LEU A 192 -4.37 -15.27 -2.01
C LEU A 192 -5.91 -15.29 -2.00
N ILE A 193 -6.55 -14.13 -1.77
CA ILE A 193 -8.00 -13.98 -1.87
C ILE A 193 -8.49 -14.28 -3.29
N ILE A 194 -7.84 -13.70 -4.31
CA ILE A 194 -8.26 -13.92 -5.69
C ILE A 194 -7.95 -15.34 -6.17
N THR A 195 -6.82 -15.93 -5.75
CA THR A 195 -6.52 -17.33 -6.02
C THR A 195 -7.62 -18.24 -5.48
N ALA A 196 -8.14 -17.98 -4.28
CA ALA A 196 -9.25 -18.74 -3.73
C ALA A 196 -10.53 -18.64 -4.58
N VAL A 197 -10.84 -17.45 -5.11
CA VAL A 197 -11.99 -17.24 -6.02
C VAL A 197 -11.83 -17.94 -7.37
N ILE A 198 -10.61 -17.93 -7.93
CA ILE A 198 -10.32 -18.62 -9.20
C ILE A 198 -10.42 -20.14 -8.99
N LEU A 199 -9.76 -20.64 -7.95
CA LEU A 199 -9.66 -22.04 -7.62
C LEU A 199 -11.02 -22.67 -7.28
N SER A 200 -11.95 -21.90 -6.70
CA SER A 200 -13.28 -22.43 -6.33
C SER A 200 -14.07 -22.93 -7.54
N PHE A 201 -13.94 -22.28 -8.70
CA PHE A 201 -14.58 -22.78 -9.92
C PHE A 201 -13.82 -23.95 -10.55
N GLU A 202 -12.49 -23.89 -10.60
CA GLU A 202 -11.68 -24.96 -11.20
C GLU A 202 -11.86 -26.28 -10.45
N LEU A 203 -11.87 -26.24 -9.12
CA LEU A 203 -12.14 -27.41 -8.29
C LEU A 203 -13.58 -27.88 -8.43
N TYR A 204 -14.55 -26.97 -8.54
CA TYR A 204 -15.94 -27.33 -8.82
C TYR A 204 -16.08 -28.10 -10.14
N GLU A 205 -15.50 -27.57 -11.23
CA GLU A 205 -15.54 -28.19 -12.54
C GLU A 205 -14.83 -29.54 -12.54
N PHE A 206 -13.65 -29.61 -11.92
CA PHE A 206 -12.89 -30.84 -11.79
C PHE A 206 -13.65 -31.93 -11.03
N TYR A 207 -14.28 -31.57 -9.90
CA TYR A 207 -15.08 -32.49 -9.10
C TYR A 207 -16.26 -33.06 -9.88
N HIS A 208 -17.09 -32.22 -10.51
CA HIS A 208 -18.28 -32.68 -11.22
C HIS A 208 -17.94 -33.41 -12.53
N LYS A 209 -17.00 -32.91 -13.34
CA LYS A 209 -16.73 -33.50 -14.66
C LYS A 209 -15.91 -34.78 -14.60
N ARG A 210 -14.94 -34.88 -13.66
CA ARG A 210 -14.00 -36.01 -13.62
C ARG A 210 -14.24 -36.97 -12.47
N ILE A 211 -14.50 -36.46 -11.27
CA ILE A 211 -14.58 -37.30 -10.07
C ILE A 211 -15.96 -37.91 -9.94
N GLN A 212 -17.01 -37.09 -9.85
CA GLN A 212 -18.37 -37.58 -9.63
C GLN A 212 -18.80 -38.54 -10.74
N LYS A 213 -18.57 -38.17 -12.01
CA LYS A 213 -18.88 -39.04 -13.15
C LYS A 213 -18.17 -40.40 -13.08
N LYS A 214 -16.93 -40.46 -12.59
CA LYS A 214 -16.21 -41.73 -12.43
C LYS A 214 -16.72 -42.54 -11.24
N ILE A 215 -17.02 -41.90 -10.13
CA ILE A 215 -17.58 -42.55 -8.93
C ILE A 215 -18.94 -43.16 -9.27
N ASP A 216 -19.81 -42.42 -9.96
CA ASP A 216 -21.13 -42.93 -10.37
C ASP A 216 -21.00 -44.16 -11.28
N ILE A 217 -20.05 -44.17 -12.22
CA ILE A 217 -19.78 -45.33 -13.09
C ILE A 217 -19.27 -46.54 -12.32
N VAL A 218 -18.50 -46.35 -11.25
CA VAL A 218 -17.89 -47.44 -10.46
C VAL A 218 -18.86 -48.00 -9.42
N PHE A 219 -19.72 -47.17 -8.82
CA PHE A 219 -20.63 -47.57 -7.75
C PHE A 219 -22.06 -47.92 -8.22
N PHE A 220 -22.51 -47.45 -9.40
CA PHE A 220 -23.82 -47.78 -9.99
C PHE A 220 -23.74 -48.78 -11.16
N LYS A 221 -22.68 -49.58 -11.20
CA LYS A 221 -22.56 -50.76 -12.06
C LYS A 221 -22.56 -52.01 -11.19
#